data_AF-A0A021VYS1-F1
#
_entry.id   AF-A0A021VYS1-F1
#
_cell.length_a   1.000
_cell.length_b   1.000
_cell.length_c   1.000
_cell.angle_alpha   90.00
_cell.angle_beta   90.00
_cell.angle_gamma   90.00
#
_symmetry.space_group_name_H-M   'P 1'
#
loop_
_entity.id
_entity.type
_entity.pdbx_description
1 polymer ?
#
loop_
_entity_poly.entity_id
_entity_poly.type
_entity_poly.pdbx_seq_one_letter_code
_entity_poly.pdbx_strand_id
1 'polypeptide(L)'
;MILRNVVPNADADLARRLLVVQHEAYAREAELIQDDRIPPLHEDLDTLRSAPVTWVAAFDDAELLGAASQRSRSGSCSPRDPTWSTSSPGP
;
A
#
# COMPACT_ATOMS: atom_id res chain seq x y z
N MET A 1 18.11 7.11 4.49
CA MET A 1 16.88 6.32 4.25
C MET A 1 17.00 4.87 4.71
N ILE A 2 16.08 4.41 5.58
CA ILE A 2 15.97 3.04 6.09
C ILE A 2 14.52 2.57 5.97
N LEU A 3 14.30 1.30 5.57
CA LEU A 3 12.99 0.64 5.57
C LEU A 3 12.84 -0.21 6.83
N ARG A 4 11.69 -0.10 7.51
CA ARG A 4 11.37 -0.95 8.67
C ARG A 4 9.90 -1.32 8.73
N ASN A 5 9.62 -2.48 9.31
CA ASN A 5 8.26 -2.84 9.69
C ASN A 5 7.77 -1.89 10.79
N VAL A 6 6.51 -1.48 10.69
CA VAL A 6 5.88 -0.61 11.67
C VAL A 6 4.49 -1.10 12.04
N VAL A 7 4.01 -0.70 13.22
CA VAL A 7 2.69 -1.10 13.75
C VAL A 7 1.92 0.17 14.16
N PRO A 8 1.23 0.85 13.21
CA PRO A 8 0.52 2.10 13.50
C PRO A 8 -0.53 1.98 14.62
N ASN A 9 -1.12 0.79 14.81
CA ASN A 9 -2.08 0.58 15.90
C ASN A 9 -1.45 0.78 17.31
N ALA A 10 -0.15 0.48 17.44
CA ALA A 10 0.60 0.57 18.69
C ALA A 10 1.32 1.92 18.90
N ASP A 11 1.32 2.80 17.89
CA ASP A 11 2.00 4.11 17.93
C ASP A 11 1.11 5.17 17.26
N ALA A 12 0.46 6.00 18.09
CA ALA A 12 -0.48 7.02 17.63
C ALA A 12 0.21 8.14 16.84
N ASP A 13 1.44 8.51 17.16
CA ASP A 13 2.16 9.60 16.48
C ASP A 13 2.68 9.14 15.12
N LEU A 14 3.12 7.89 15.02
CA LEU A 14 3.37 7.27 13.73
C LEU A 14 2.10 7.20 12.89
N ALA A 15 0.98 6.74 13.46
CA ALA A 15 -0.28 6.58 12.72
C ALA A 15 -0.77 7.91 12.12
N ARG A 16 -0.68 9.01 12.88
CA ARG A 16 -1.04 10.35 12.36
C ARG A 16 -0.13 10.79 11.21
N ARG A 17 1.18 10.61 11.34
CA ARG A 17 2.13 10.94 10.26
C ARG A 17 1.87 10.09 9.01
N LEU A 18 1.60 8.81 9.19
CA LEU A 18 1.31 7.90 8.09
C LEU A 18 -0.01 8.25 7.39
N LEU A 19 -1.02 8.69 8.12
CA LEU A 19 -2.29 9.17 7.55
C LEU A 19 -2.08 10.42 6.67
N VAL A 20 -1.27 11.38 7.12
CA VAL A 20 -0.93 12.57 6.32
C VAL A 20 -0.25 12.16 5.01
N VAL A 21 0.78 11.32 5.09
CA VAL A 21 1.49 10.81 3.91
C VAL A 21 0.56 10.04 2.97
N GLN A 22 -0.36 9.23 3.51
CA GLN A 22 -1.37 8.52 2.73
C GLN A 22 -2.28 9.49 1.96
N HIS A 23 -2.87 10.49 2.63
CA HIS A 23 -3.73 11.48 1.98
C HIS A 23 -2.98 12.30 0.93
N GLU A 24 -1.75 12.73 1.22
CA GLU A 24 -0.93 13.47 0.25
C GLU A 24 -0.61 12.62 -0.99
N ALA A 25 -0.26 11.35 -0.81
CA ALA A 25 0.03 10.45 -1.92
C ALA A 25 -1.22 10.18 -2.77
N TYR A 26 -2.36 9.88 -2.15
CA TYR A 26 -3.59 9.58 -2.86
C TYR A 26 -4.29 10.81 -3.44
N ALA A 27 -4.05 12.01 -2.91
CA ALA A 27 -4.48 13.24 -3.56
C ALA A 27 -3.79 13.42 -4.92
N ARG A 28 -2.50 13.08 -5.03
CA ARG A 28 -1.78 13.06 -6.31
C ARG A 28 -2.32 12.00 -7.26
N GLU A 29 -2.62 10.81 -6.75
CA GLU A 29 -3.26 9.78 -7.58
C GLU A 29 -4.62 10.25 -8.10
N ALA A 30 -5.45 10.85 -7.24
CA ALA A 30 -6.74 11.41 -7.63
C ALA A 30 -6.62 12.51 -8.69
N GLU A 31 -5.62 13.38 -8.59
CA GLU A 31 -5.29 14.36 -9.65
C GLU A 31 -4.94 13.68 -10.97
N LEU A 32 -4.14 12.61 -10.93
CA LEU A 32 -3.67 11.88 -12.12
C LEU A 32 -4.79 11.08 -12.80
N ILE A 33 -5.67 10.44 -12.03
CA ILE A 33 -6.75 9.59 -12.56
C ILE A 33 -8.08 10.35 -12.70
N GLN A 34 -8.12 11.60 -12.26
CA GLN A 34 -9.32 12.47 -12.22
C GLN A 34 -10.50 11.83 -11.49
N ASP A 35 -10.21 11.10 -10.41
CA ASP A 35 -11.21 10.45 -9.56
C ASP A 35 -10.76 10.55 -8.11
N ASP A 36 -11.51 11.30 -7.30
CA ASP A 36 -11.23 11.47 -5.87
C ASP A 36 -11.84 10.37 -5.02
N ARG A 37 -12.61 9.42 -5.57
CA ARG A 37 -13.30 8.37 -4.79
C ARG A 37 -12.37 7.23 -4.34
N ILE A 38 -11.05 7.44 -4.41
CA ILE A 38 -10.04 6.46 -4.02
C ILE A 38 -10.14 6.24 -2.50
N PRO A 39 -10.49 5.03 -2.00
CA PRO A 39 -10.84 4.86 -0.59
C PRO A 39 -9.75 5.34 0.39
N PRO A 40 -8.45 5.04 0.18
CA PRO A 40 -7.38 5.55 1.04
C PRO A 40 -7.30 7.08 1.18
N LEU A 41 -7.82 7.85 0.22
CA LEU A 41 -7.88 9.32 0.30
C LEU A 41 -8.87 9.81 1.36
N HIS A 42 -9.87 9.00 1.70
CA HIS A 42 -10.95 9.34 2.63
C HIS A 42 -10.91 8.55 3.93
N GLU A 43 -9.93 7.66 4.10
CA GLU A 43 -9.74 6.91 5.34
C GLU A 43 -9.39 7.84 6.50
N ASP A 44 -9.91 7.51 7.69
CA ASP A 44 -9.55 8.18 8.93
C ASP A 44 -8.49 7.40 9.73
N LEU A 45 -8.05 7.99 10.84
CA LEU A 45 -7.01 7.41 11.68
C LEU A 45 -7.39 6.04 12.26
N ASP A 46 -8.66 5.85 12.62
CA ASP A 46 -9.13 4.59 13.22
C ASP A 46 -9.23 3.48 12.18
N THR A 47 -9.69 3.79 10.96
CA THR A 47 -9.70 2.88 9.82
C THR A 47 -8.28 2.44 9.46
N LEU A 48 -7.35 3.38 9.39
CA LEU A 48 -5.94 3.11 9.10
C LEU A 48 -5.29 2.22 10.15
N ARG A 49 -5.56 2.46 11.44
CA ARG A 49 -5.01 1.68 12.56
C ARG A 49 -5.61 0.29 12.67
N SER A 50 -6.88 0.14 12.31
CA SER A 50 -7.59 -1.14 12.37
C SER A 50 -7.43 -2.00 11.11
N ALA A 51 -6.79 -1.47 10.07
CA ALA A 51 -6.57 -2.16 8.81
C ALA A 51 -5.80 -3.49 9.03
N PRO A 52 -6.32 -4.64 8.57
CA PRO A 52 -5.67 -5.93 8.72
C PRO A 52 -4.57 -6.11 7.65
N VAL A 53 -3.52 -5.31 7.77
CA VAL A 53 -2.38 -5.26 6.85
C VAL A 53 -1.06 -5.18 7.61
N THR A 54 0.02 -5.60 6.96
CA THR A 54 1.38 -5.39 7.45
C THR A 54 1.96 -4.16 6.80
N TRP A 55 2.58 -3.28 7.60
CA TRP A 55 3.15 -2.02 7.13
C TRP A 55 4.68 -2.06 7.10
N VAL A 56 5.26 -1.53 6.02
CA VAL A 56 6.67 -1.16 5.92
C VAL A 56 6.74 0.33 5.63
N ALA A 57 7.57 1.05 6.38
CA ALA A 57 7.74 2.49 6.24
C ALA A 57 9.20 2.86 5.98
N ALA A 58 9.39 3.88 5.15
CA ALA A 58 10.67 4.49 4.81
C ALA A 58 10.91 5.72 5.70
N PHE A 59 12.06 5.76 6.35
CA PHE A 59 12.47 6.87 7.20
C PHE A 59 13.79 7.47 6.74
N ASP A 60 13.92 8.78 6.85
CA ASP A 60 15.22 9.46 6.91
C ASP A 60 15.37 10.06 8.30
N ASP A 61 16.31 9.52 9.08
CA ASP A 61 16.36 9.70 10.54
C ASP A 61 15.00 9.43 11.22
N ALA A 62 14.32 10.48 11.68
CA ALA A 62 13.01 10.42 12.32
C ALA A 62 11.84 10.81 11.40
N GLU A 63 12.14 11.31 10.20
CA GLU A 63 11.15 11.75 9.21
C GLU A 63 10.58 10.55 8.46
N LEU A 64 9.25 10.49 8.35
CA LEU A 64 8.56 9.46 7.59
C LEU A 64 8.40 9.94 6.13
N LEU A 65 9.07 9.28 5.20
CA LEU A 65 9.04 9.65 3.78
C LEU A 65 7.96 8.93 2.98
N GLY A 66 7.50 7.77 3.46
CA GLY A 66 6.59 6.92 2.72
C GLY A 66 6.27 5.63 3.45
N ALA A 67 5.20 4.96 3.04
CA ALA A 67 4.84 3.65 3.54
C ALA A 67 4.15 2.82 2.47
N ALA A 68 4.27 1.50 2.61
CA ALA A 68 3.51 0.52 1.85
C ALA A 68 2.86 -0.46 2.81
N SER A 69 1.64 -0.88 2.48
CA SER A 69 0.95 -1.94 3.20
C SER A 69 0.73 -3.14 2.30
N GLN A 70 0.71 -4.32 2.91
CA GLN A 70 0.39 -5.55 2.22
C GLN A 70 -0.63 -6.34 3.04
N ARG A 71 -1.59 -6.94 2.33
CA ARG A 71 -2.49 -7.94 2.90
C ARG A 71 -2.09 -9.29 2.35
N SER A 72 -1.73 -10.22 3.22
CA SER A 72 -1.55 -11.61 2.83
C SER A 72 -2.87 -12.13 2.30
N ARG A 73 -2.91 -12.52 1.02
CA ARG A 73 -4.02 -13.30 0.48
C ARG A 73 -3.77 -14.76 0.82
N SER A 74 -4.70 -15.41 1.50
CA SER A 74 -4.74 -16.85 1.65
C SER A 74 -5.19 -17.48 0.32
N GLY A 75 -4.31 -17.46 -0.66
CA GLY A 75 -4.41 -18.27 -1.86
C GLY A 75 -3.05 -18.90 -2.06
N SER A 76 -2.98 -20.22 -2.20
CA SER A 76 -1.75 -20.82 -2.71
C SER A 76 -1.51 -20.19 -4.08
N CYS A 77 -0.42 -19.45 -4.22
CA CYS A 77 0.08 -19.10 -5.54
C CYS A 77 0.62 -20.42 -6.11
N SER A 78 -0.27 -21.25 -6.64
CA SER A 78 0.14 -22.38 -7.48
C SER A 78 0.92 -21.76 -8.63
N PRO A 79 2.17 -22.19 -8.90
CA PRO A 79 2.85 -21.78 -10.11
C PRO A 79 1.94 -22.17 -11.27
N ARG A 80 1.28 -21.20 -11.91
CA ARG A 80 0.68 -21.48 -13.22
C ARG A 80 1.85 -21.82 -14.13
N ASP A 81 1.76 -22.99 -14.74
CA ASP A 81 2.71 -23.44 -15.76
C ASP A 81 2.94 -22.29 -16.75
N PRO A 82 4.19 -21.80 -16.95
CA PRO A 82 4.49 -20.75 -17.90
C PRO A 82 4.51 -21.32 -19.33
N THR A 83 3.48 -22.07 -19.72
CA THR A 83 3.26 -22.43 -21.12
C THR A 83 2.44 -21.34 -21.77
N TRP A 84 3.11 -20.23 -22.12
CA TRP A 84 2.64 -19.35 -23.16
C TRP A 84 2.46 -20.22 -24.42
N SER A 85 1.23 -20.64 -24.69
CA SER A 85 0.93 -21.43 -25.88
C SER A 85 1.08 -20.51 -27.08
N THR A 86 2.19 -20.63 -27.80
CA THR A 86 2.28 -20.13 -29.17
C THR A 86 1.36 -20.95 -30.03
N SER A 87 0.12 -20.48 -30.21
CA SER A 87 -0.63 -20.83 -31.39
C SER A 87 0.09 -20.19 -32.59
N SER A 88 0.97 -20.94 -33.24
CA SER A 88 1.43 -20.61 -34.59
C SER A 88 0.22 -20.63 -35.53
N PRO A 89 0.05 -19.69 -36.47
CA PRO A 89 -0.93 -19.84 -37.53
C PRO A 89 -0.51 -21.02 -38.42
N GLY A 90 -1.48 -21.87 -38.78
CA GLY A 90 -1.30 -23.01 -39.69
C GLY A 90 -0.90 -22.59 -41.12
N PRO A 91 -0.58 -23.58 -41.97
CA PRO A 91 0.06 -23.39 -43.27
C PRO A 91 -0.77 -22.58 -44.28
#